data_AF-A0A2A3TBZ5-F1
#
_entry.id   AF-A0A2A3TBZ5-F1
#
_cell.length_a   1.000
_cell.length_b   1.000
_cell.length_c   1.000
_cell.angle_alpha   90.00
_cell.angle_beta   90.00
_cell.angle_gamma   90.00
#
_symmetry.space_group_name_H-M   'P 1'
#
loop_
_entity.id
_entity.type
_entity.pdbx_description
1 polymer ?
#
loop_
_entity_poly.entity_id
_entity_poly.type
_entity_poly.pdbx_seq_one_letter_code
_entity_poly.pdbx_strand_id
1 'polypeptide(L)'
;MATSPTILDSDFKYIDKKGNLLRTRTELTIAQMLTFLEEEYQYDHKLTLKNGQEVTIDFKTKKGLIEVIDNDDDIEKYRQIKEDFPQDKVMAIGHAKYVAQIKELQDIVFYEKSPQTGSIFLEDASFSFDYAHILPLVEKCSILHGHTSSVMVELVGQMKNNLLLDFGVAKKLIKEVVNVFDHKFFINEKYLKSEDDSHYVISFEGPKGKFELQVPKDTTYLLKGEATVENLSSEIIKILVPKMPSNVEAVGVYIYEGYNKGSHIISNISR
;
A
#
# COMPACT_ATOMS: atom_id res chain seq x y z
N MET A 1 7.11 23.11 35.85
CA MET A 1 7.92 22.20 35.04
C MET A 1 8.14 22.89 33.71
N ALA A 2 9.39 23.20 33.35
CA ALA A 2 9.69 23.78 32.04
C ALA A 2 9.45 22.71 30.98
N THR A 3 8.48 22.94 30.10
CA THR A 3 8.24 22.09 28.94
C THR A 3 9.45 22.19 28.01
N SER A 4 10.23 21.12 27.89
CA SER A 4 11.26 21.01 26.86
C SER A 4 10.60 21.22 25.50
N PRO A 5 11.18 22.05 24.61
CA PRO A 5 10.62 22.25 23.27
C PRO A 5 10.57 20.89 22.56
N THR A 6 9.45 20.60 21.92
CA THR A 6 9.30 19.39 21.10
C THR A 6 10.22 19.53 19.90
N ILE A 7 11.26 18.70 19.84
CA ILE A 7 12.20 18.70 18.71
C ILE A 7 11.49 18.02 17.52
N LEU A 8 11.36 18.73 16.42
CA LEU A 8 10.76 18.26 15.17
C LEU A 8 11.86 17.77 14.20
N ASP A 9 11.50 16.95 13.21
CA ASP A 9 12.45 16.48 12.19
C ASP A 9 13.09 17.66 11.44
N SER A 10 12.35 18.76 11.27
CA SER A 10 12.83 20.02 10.69
C SER A 10 13.95 20.70 11.48
N ASP A 11 14.14 20.34 12.76
CA ASP A 11 15.19 20.89 13.62
C ASP A 11 16.53 20.18 13.41
N PHE A 12 16.54 19.06 12.68
CA PHE A 12 17.73 18.31 12.33
C PHE A 12 18.20 18.63 10.90
N LYS A 13 19.51 18.54 10.71
CA LYS A 13 20.13 18.48 9.39
C LYS A 13 20.89 17.17 9.28
N TYR A 14 20.81 16.54 8.12
CA TYR A 14 21.47 15.25 7.87
C TYR A 14 22.63 15.45 6.90
N ILE A 15 23.65 14.60 6.97
CA ILE A 15 24.79 14.66 6.07
C ILE A 15 24.88 13.33 5.31
N ASP A 16 24.92 13.41 3.98
CA ASP A 16 25.11 12.23 3.15
C ASP A 16 26.59 11.86 2.98
N LYS A 17 26.87 10.75 2.27
CA LYS A 17 28.25 10.30 2.03
C LYS A 17 29.05 11.24 1.11
N LYS A 18 28.39 12.18 0.43
CA LYS A 18 29.01 13.20 -0.43
C LYS A 18 29.24 14.52 0.31
N GLY A 19 28.81 14.63 1.56
CA GLY A 19 28.92 15.84 2.39
C GLY A 19 27.79 16.85 2.16
N ASN A 20 26.71 16.49 1.47
CA ASN A 20 25.56 17.38 1.29
C ASN A 20 24.77 17.47 2.60
N LEU A 21 24.30 18.69 2.92
CA LEU A 21 23.48 18.96 4.10
C LEU A 21 21.99 18.88 3.73
N LEU A 22 21.37 17.77 4.08
CA LEU A 22 19.98 17.45 3.78
C LEU A 22 19.05 18.00 4.86
N ARG A 23 17.88 18.48 4.45
CA ARG A 23 16.84 19.08 5.29
C ARG A 23 15.98 18.06 6.00
N THR A 24 15.74 16.88 5.41
CA THR A 24 14.79 15.90 5.99
C THR A 24 15.34 14.48 6.00
N ARG A 25 14.77 13.63 6.84
CA ARG A 25 15.12 12.19 6.88
C ARG A 25 14.75 11.48 5.57
N THR A 26 13.71 11.94 4.88
CA THR A 26 13.30 11.42 3.58
C THR A 26 14.39 11.67 2.54
N GLU A 27 14.91 12.90 2.46
CA GLU A 27 16.04 13.25 1.60
C GLU A 27 17.27 12.38 1.92
N LEU A 28 17.60 12.15 3.20
CA LEU A 28 18.69 11.25 3.59
C LEU A 28 18.50 9.83 3.07
N THR A 29 17.28 9.30 3.18
CA THR A 29 16.96 7.96 2.72
C THR A 29 17.13 7.85 1.20
N ILE A 30 16.68 8.87 0.45
CA ILE A 30 16.85 8.93 -1.01
C ILE A 30 18.33 9.02 -1.38
N ALA A 31 19.10 9.89 -0.73
CA ALA A 31 20.55 10.02 -0.96
C ALA A 31 21.30 8.69 -0.71
N GLN A 32 20.96 7.99 0.38
CA GLN A 32 21.51 6.67 0.70
C GLN A 32 21.11 5.62 -0.35
N MET A 33 19.86 5.62 -0.80
CA MET A 33 19.36 4.73 -1.84
C MET A 33 20.08 4.97 -3.17
N LEU A 34 20.18 6.22 -3.62
CA LEU A 34 20.88 6.57 -4.86
C LEU A 34 22.36 6.15 -4.79
N THR A 35 22.99 6.36 -3.64
CA THR A 35 24.37 5.91 -3.40
C THR A 35 24.50 4.38 -3.43
N PHE A 36 23.55 3.66 -2.83
CA PHE A 36 23.52 2.19 -2.84
C PHE A 36 23.33 1.63 -4.25
N LEU A 37 22.53 2.31 -5.08
CA LEU A 37 22.28 1.94 -6.47
C LEU A 37 23.39 2.39 -7.43
N GLU A 38 24.47 2.98 -6.92
CA GLU A 38 25.56 3.54 -7.73
C GLU A 38 25.10 4.61 -8.74
N GLU A 39 24.01 5.32 -8.41
CA GLU A 39 23.46 6.40 -9.23
C GLU A 39 24.03 7.75 -8.81
N GLU A 40 24.59 8.48 -9.78
CA GLU A 40 25.04 9.86 -9.57
C GLU A 40 23.85 10.81 -9.44
N TYR A 41 23.98 11.76 -8.51
CA TYR A 41 22.98 12.77 -8.26
C TYR A 41 23.61 14.11 -7.85
N GLN A 42 22.91 15.19 -8.18
CA GLN A 42 23.12 16.53 -7.66
C GLN A 42 21.98 16.85 -6.69
N TYR A 43 22.32 17.18 -5.46
CA TYR A 43 21.37 17.69 -4.46
C TYR A 43 21.18 19.20 -4.65
N ASP A 44 19.99 19.72 -4.35
CA ASP A 44 19.62 21.14 -4.52
C ASP A 44 19.86 21.67 -5.94
N HIS A 45 19.31 20.98 -6.93
CA HIS A 45 19.44 21.39 -8.31
C HIS A 45 18.51 22.58 -8.60
N LYS A 46 19.09 23.70 -9.06
CA LYS A 46 18.31 24.88 -9.45
C LYS A 46 17.64 24.70 -10.81
N LEU A 47 16.39 25.11 -10.89
CA LEU A 47 15.60 25.18 -12.11
C LEU A 47 15.02 26.59 -12.26
N THR A 48 14.98 27.08 -13.49
CA THR A 48 14.28 28.32 -13.84
C THR A 48 12.97 27.95 -14.51
N LEU A 49 11.86 28.22 -13.83
CA LEU A 49 10.51 28.01 -14.32
C LEU A 49 10.23 28.92 -15.54
N LYS A 50 9.20 28.59 -16.34
CA LYS A 50 8.81 29.39 -17.53
C LYS A 50 8.40 30.81 -17.17
N ASN A 51 7.90 31.01 -15.95
CA ASN A 51 7.54 32.32 -15.42
C ASN A 51 8.76 33.15 -14.94
N GLY A 52 9.99 32.61 -15.06
CA GLY A 52 11.23 33.26 -14.66
C GLY A 52 11.62 33.09 -13.19
N GLN A 53 10.80 32.41 -12.39
CA GLN A 53 11.11 32.13 -10.99
C GLN A 53 12.16 31.01 -10.87
N GLU A 54 13.18 31.21 -10.02
CA GLU A 54 14.10 30.14 -9.65
C GLU A 54 13.50 29.29 -8.52
N VAL A 55 13.50 27.98 -8.72
CA VAL A 55 13.15 26.97 -7.70
C VAL A 55 14.26 25.93 -7.60
N THR A 56 14.30 25.21 -6.49
CA THR A 56 15.21 24.08 -6.29
C THR A 56 14.42 22.77 -6.31
N ILE A 57 14.93 21.78 -7.04
CA ILE A 57 14.50 20.39 -6.95
C ILE A 57 15.52 19.61 -6.12
N ASP A 58 15.03 18.75 -5.23
CA ASP A 58 15.89 18.10 -4.22
C ASP A 58 16.99 17.25 -4.84
N PHE A 59 16.66 16.42 -5.84
CA PHE A 59 17.66 15.59 -6.52
C PHE A 59 17.51 15.62 -8.03
N LYS A 60 18.62 15.87 -8.72
CA LYS A 60 18.78 15.61 -10.15
C LYS A 60 19.66 14.40 -10.37
N THR A 61 19.15 13.44 -11.14
CA THR A 61 19.88 12.24 -11.57
C THR A 61 20.01 12.22 -13.09
N LYS A 62 20.74 11.25 -13.65
CA LYS A 62 20.78 11.01 -15.10
C LYS A 62 19.42 10.59 -15.67
N LYS A 63 18.56 9.96 -14.86
CA LYS A 63 17.28 9.39 -15.29
C LYS A 63 16.10 10.36 -15.16
N GLY A 64 16.26 11.43 -14.39
CA GLY A 64 15.20 12.36 -14.08
C GLY A 64 15.44 13.13 -12.78
N LEU A 65 14.40 13.86 -12.38
CA LEU A 65 14.36 14.71 -11.20
C LEU A 65 13.51 14.03 -10.11
N ILE A 66 13.88 14.23 -8.85
CA ILE A 66 13.17 13.72 -7.69
C ILE A 66 12.92 14.90 -6.75
N GLU A 67 11.65 15.09 -6.41
CA GLU A 67 11.18 16.09 -5.46
C GLU A 67 10.61 15.39 -4.23
N VAL A 68 11.00 15.87 -3.05
CA VAL A 68 10.52 15.42 -1.75
C VAL A 68 9.33 16.26 -1.34
N ILE A 69 8.22 15.60 -0.99
CA ILE A 69 6.95 16.27 -0.68
C ILE A 69 6.64 16.15 0.81
N ASP A 70 6.92 17.22 1.55
CA ASP A 70 6.73 17.26 2.99
C ASP A 70 5.60 18.22 3.41
N ASN A 71 5.19 19.13 2.52
CA ASN A 71 4.12 20.11 2.74
C ASN A 71 3.39 20.47 1.43
N ASP A 72 2.36 21.32 1.54
CA ASP A 72 1.54 21.75 0.41
C ASP A 72 2.32 22.64 -0.59
N ASP A 73 3.32 23.40 -0.14
CA ASP A 73 4.16 24.24 -1.01
C ASP A 73 5.02 23.37 -1.95
N ASP A 74 5.52 22.22 -1.46
CA ASP A 74 6.27 21.26 -2.27
C ASP A 74 5.37 20.63 -3.35
N ILE A 75 4.08 20.42 -3.06
CA ILE A 75 3.10 19.96 -4.04
C ILE A 75 2.94 21.00 -5.16
N GLU A 76 2.78 22.28 -4.83
CA GLU A 76 2.63 23.35 -5.82
C GLU A 76 3.89 23.50 -6.68
N LYS A 77 5.07 23.49 -6.04
CA LYS A 77 6.37 23.50 -6.73
C LYS A 77 6.52 22.32 -7.69
N TYR A 78 6.16 21.12 -7.26
CA TYR A 78 6.18 19.92 -8.10
C TYR A 78 5.25 20.05 -9.32
N ARG A 79 4.03 20.59 -9.14
CA ARG A 79 3.08 20.83 -10.25
C ARG A 79 3.69 21.77 -11.27
N GLN A 80 4.21 22.91 -10.81
CA GLN A 80 4.79 23.93 -11.69
C GLN A 80 5.99 23.38 -12.49
N ILE A 81 6.85 22.58 -11.85
CA ILE A 81 7.98 21.92 -12.54
C ILE A 81 7.45 20.96 -13.63
N LYS A 82 6.42 20.15 -13.36
CA LYS A 82 5.86 19.24 -14.37
C LYS A 82 5.22 19.96 -15.55
N GLU A 83 4.52 21.07 -15.31
CA GLU A 83 3.90 21.88 -16.37
C GLU A 83 4.95 22.60 -17.24
N ASP A 84 6.03 23.07 -16.61
CA ASP A 84 7.10 23.77 -17.30
C ASP A 84 8.02 22.81 -18.06
N PHE A 85 8.24 21.61 -17.52
CA PHE A 85 9.14 20.59 -18.05
C PHE A 85 8.42 19.25 -18.34
N PRO A 86 7.44 19.20 -19.26
CA PRO A 86 6.61 18.01 -19.49
C PRO A 86 7.36 16.81 -20.09
N GLN A 87 8.56 17.04 -20.64
CA GLN A 87 9.42 15.98 -21.20
C GLN A 87 10.38 15.38 -20.15
N ASP A 88 10.55 16.06 -19.01
CA ASP A 88 11.43 15.58 -17.95
C ASP A 88 10.70 14.56 -17.07
N LYS A 89 11.42 13.50 -16.71
CA LYS A 89 10.91 12.50 -15.76
C LYS A 89 11.03 13.08 -14.36
N VAL A 90 9.91 13.55 -13.79
CA VAL A 90 9.87 14.13 -12.44
C VAL A 90 9.09 13.21 -11.49
N MET A 91 9.79 12.64 -10.52
CA MET A 91 9.25 11.78 -9.46
C MET A 91 8.99 12.59 -8.20
N ALA A 92 7.85 12.36 -7.53
CA ALA A 92 7.56 12.89 -6.21
C ALA A 92 7.68 11.78 -5.16
N ILE A 93 8.33 12.03 -4.03
CA ILE A 93 8.48 11.08 -2.91
C ILE A 93 8.13 11.82 -1.62
N GLY A 94 7.20 11.30 -0.82
CA GLY A 94 6.81 12.00 0.41
C GLY A 94 5.86 11.19 1.26
N HIS A 95 5.32 11.81 2.31
CA HIS A 95 4.34 11.16 3.16
C HIS A 95 3.09 10.80 2.35
N ALA A 96 2.50 9.63 2.62
CA ALA A 96 1.38 9.07 1.85
C ALA A 96 0.21 10.06 1.68
N LYS A 97 -0.06 10.87 2.71
CA LYS A 97 -1.06 11.96 2.68
C LYS A 97 -0.85 12.94 1.52
N TYR A 98 0.38 13.41 1.29
CA TYR A 98 0.68 14.42 0.27
C TYR A 98 0.84 13.78 -1.12
N VAL A 99 1.41 12.58 -1.18
CA VAL A 99 1.54 11.82 -2.44
C VAL A 99 0.15 11.42 -2.97
N ALA A 100 -0.80 11.09 -2.10
CA ALA A 100 -2.19 10.82 -2.48
C ALA A 100 -2.86 12.05 -3.12
N GLN A 101 -2.67 13.25 -2.54
CA GLN A 101 -3.20 14.49 -3.12
C GLN A 101 -2.62 14.76 -4.52
N ILE A 102 -1.33 14.53 -4.74
CA ILE A 102 -0.71 14.66 -6.07
C ILE A 102 -1.35 13.69 -7.06
N LYS A 103 -1.63 12.45 -6.65
CA LYS A 103 -2.25 11.42 -7.48
C LYS A 103 -3.70 11.80 -7.84
N GLU A 104 -4.49 12.21 -6.85
CA GLU A 104 -5.87 12.69 -7.04
C GLU A 104 -5.96 13.88 -8.00
N LEU A 105 -4.97 14.77 -7.99
CA LEU A 105 -4.94 15.94 -8.88
C LEU A 105 -4.44 15.63 -10.30
N GLN A 106 -3.54 14.67 -10.47
CA GLN A 106 -3.13 14.20 -11.80
C GLN A 106 -4.32 13.59 -12.56
N ASP A 107 -5.24 12.95 -11.84
CA ASP A 107 -6.47 12.41 -12.40
C ASP A 107 -7.47 13.51 -12.84
N ILE A 108 -7.36 14.74 -12.33
CA ILE A 108 -8.25 15.87 -12.66
C ILE A 108 -7.87 16.58 -13.98
N VAL A 109 -6.62 16.49 -14.45
CA VAL A 109 -6.13 17.30 -15.60
C VAL A 109 -6.29 16.61 -16.97
N PHE A 110 -6.63 15.32 -17.03
CA PHE A 110 -6.88 14.63 -18.32
C PHE A 110 -8.37 14.63 -18.71
N TYR A 111 -8.95 15.80 -19.00
CA TYR A 111 -10.27 15.90 -19.63
C TYR A 111 -10.17 15.78 -21.16
N GLU A 112 -9.72 14.63 -21.67
CA GLU A 112 -9.96 14.26 -23.07
C GLU A 112 -11.25 13.41 -23.18
N LYS A 113 -12.03 13.64 -24.24
CA LYS A 113 -13.31 12.98 -24.56
C LYS A 113 -13.15 11.51 -24.99
N SER A 114 -12.43 10.72 -24.21
CA SER A 114 -12.34 9.26 -24.29
C SER A 114 -12.98 8.66 -23.03
N PRO A 115 -13.38 7.37 -22.99
CA PRO A 115 -14.03 6.82 -21.81
C PRO A 115 -13.15 7.09 -20.60
N GLN A 116 -13.70 7.83 -19.63
CA GLN A 116 -12.96 8.26 -18.46
C GLN A 116 -12.67 7.01 -17.63
N THR A 117 -11.41 6.62 -17.55
CA THR A 117 -10.97 5.70 -16.51
C THR A 117 -11.20 6.39 -15.16
N GLY A 118 -11.98 5.77 -14.31
CA GLY A 118 -12.25 6.24 -12.94
C GLY A 118 -11.67 5.27 -11.93
N SER A 119 -11.39 5.78 -10.73
CA SER A 119 -11.12 4.98 -9.54
C SER A 119 -12.11 5.34 -8.45
N ILE A 120 -12.58 4.34 -7.71
CA ILE A 120 -13.28 4.55 -6.44
C ILE A 120 -12.57 3.72 -5.36
N PHE A 121 -12.45 4.30 -4.17
CA PHE A 121 -11.97 3.59 -2.99
C PHE A 121 -13.11 3.50 -1.96
N LEU A 122 -13.18 2.37 -1.26
CA LEU A 122 -14.13 2.17 -0.19
C LEU A 122 -13.40 1.68 1.05
N GLU A 123 -13.61 2.42 2.13
CA GLU A 123 -13.26 2.05 3.49
C GLU A 123 -14.56 2.11 4.31
N ASP A 124 -14.88 1.03 5.01
CA ASP A 124 -16.08 0.94 5.83
C ASP A 124 -15.79 0.06 7.05
N ALA A 125 -16.35 0.42 8.20
CA ALA A 125 -16.16 -0.36 9.43
C ALA A 125 -16.60 -1.82 9.26
N SER A 126 -17.58 -2.10 8.39
CA SER A 126 -18.03 -3.47 8.09
C SER A 126 -17.09 -4.27 7.18
N PHE A 127 -15.99 -3.68 6.71
CA PHE A 127 -14.90 -4.38 6.03
C PHE A 127 -13.81 -4.77 7.02
N SER A 128 -14.20 -5.14 8.22
CA SER A 128 -13.29 -5.68 9.23
C SER A 128 -13.62 -7.14 9.50
N PHE A 129 -12.60 -7.93 9.80
CA PHE A 129 -12.76 -9.34 10.13
C PHE A 129 -11.78 -9.74 11.24
N ASP A 130 -12.26 -10.59 12.15
CA ASP A 130 -11.48 -11.15 13.24
C ASP A 130 -10.99 -12.54 12.86
N TYR A 131 -9.71 -12.82 13.11
CA TYR A 131 -9.14 -14.12 12.75
C TYR A 131 -8.02 -14.54 13.69
N ALA A 132 -7.73 -15.84 13.64
CA ALA A 132 -6.54 -16.42 14.24
C ALA A 132 -5.61 -16.95 13.15
N HIS A 133 -4.31 -16.97 13.38
CA HIS A 133 -3.34 -17.57 12.46
C HIS A 133 -2.06 -18.04 13.17
N ILE A 134 -1.22 -18.75 12.41
CA ILE A 134 0.15 -19.10 12.80
C ILE A 134 1.07 -18.86 11.60
N LEU A 135 2.25 -18.29 11.86
CA LEU A 135 3.36 -18.18 10.92
C LEU A 135 4.56 -18.95 11.48
N PRO A 136 4.72 -20.25 11.15
CA PRO A 136 5.70 -21.12 11.82
C PRO A 136 7.15 -20.65 11.72
N LEU A 137 7.51 -19.91 10.66
CA LEU A 137 8.87 -19.44 10.43
C LEU A 137 9.19 -18.09 11.08
N VAL A 138 8.22 -17.45 11.74
CA VAL A 138 8.38 -16.12 12.34
C VAL A 138 8.29 -16.23 13.85
N GLU A 139 9.39 -15.96 14.56
CA GLU A 139 9.48 -16.26 16.01
C GLU A 139 8.31 -15.72 16.84
N LYS A 140 7.94 -14.44 16.68
CA LYS A 140 6.83 -13.82 17.42
C LYS A 140 5.44 -14.31 16.99
N CYS A 141 5.31 -14.77 15.74
CA CYS A 141 4.04 -15.22 15.16
C CYS A 141 3.94 -16.75 15.06
N SER A 142 4.91 -17.47 15.64
CA SER A 142 5.02 -18.93 15.58
C SER A 142 4.07 -19.67 16.52
N ILE A 143 3.36 -18.94 17.37
CA ILE A 143 2.33 -19.45 18.29
C ILE A 143 0.97 -18.95 17.80
N LEU A 144 -0.08 -19.75 18.02
CA LEU A 144 -1.46 -19.35 17.74
C LEU A 144 -1.80 -18.03 18.44
N HIS A 145 -2.22 -17.06 17.64
CA HIS A 145 -2.72 -15.77 18.08
C HIS A 145 -3.71 -15.25 17.04
N GLY A 146 -4.24 -14.05 17.24
CA GLY A 146 -5.19 -13.46 16.31
C GLY A 146 -5.14 -11.95 16.26
N HIS A 147 -5.86 -11.41 15.28
CA HIS A 147 -5.94 -9.99 14.98
C HIS A 147 -7.36 -9.62 14.55
N THR A 148 -7.67 -8.34 14.71
CA THR A 148 -8.78 -7.68 14.01
C THR A 148 -8.18 -6.94 12.83
N SER A 149 -8.53 -7.35 11.61
CA SER A 149 -8.07 -6.69 10.40
C SER A 149 -9.13 -5.81 9.78
N SER A 150 -8.73 -4.63 9.29
CA SER A 150 -9.57 -3.79 8.43
C SER A 150 -9.11 -3.88 6.98
N VAL A 151 -10.08 -3.76 6.06
CA VAL A 151 -9.86 -3.86 4.62
C VAL A 151 -10.35 -2.59 3.93
N MET A 152 -9.50 -2.00 3.10
CA MET A 152 -9.87 -0.98 2.12
C MET A 152 -9.75 -1.56 0.72
N VAL A 153 -10.71 -1.26 -0.14
CA VAL A 153 -10.73 -1.74 -1.53
C VAL A 153 -10.73 -0.56 -2.49
N GLU A 154 -9.81 -0.59 -3.45
CA GLU A 154 -9.77 0.31 -4.60
C GLU A 154 -10.28 -0.45 -5.84
N LEU A 155 -11.17 0.16 -6.61
CA LEU A 155 -11.66 -0.37 -7.88
C LEU A 155 -11.33 0.64 -8.97
N VAL A 156 -10.73 0.17 -10.06
CA VAL A 156 -10.35 1.01 -11.21
C VAL A 156 -10.96 0.42 -12.48
N GLY A 157 -11.45 1.29 -13.36
CA GLY A 157 -11.89 0.86 -14.68
C GLY A 157 -12.64 1.95 -15.44
N GLN A 158 -13.40 1.54 -16.46
CA GLN A 158 -14.11 2.46 -17.35
C GLN A 158 -15.40 2.96 -16.73
N MET A 159 -15.57 4.28 -16.66
CA MET A 159 -16.79 4.91 -16.20
C MET A 159 -17.88 4.80 -17.28
N LYS A 160 -19.10 4.50 -16.83
CA LYS A 160 -20.31 4.54 -17.67
C LYS A 160 -21.30 5.50 -17.02
N ASN A 161 -21.76 6.49 -17.79
CA ASN A 161 -22.67 7.54 -17.29
C ASN A 161 -22.10 8.25 -16.04
N ASN A 162 -20.82 8.61 -16.07
CA ASN A 162 -20.09 9.26 -14.97
C ASN A 162 -19.98 8.43 -13.67
N LEU A 163 -20.19 7.11 -13.73
CA LEU A 163 -20.07 6.22 -12.59
C LEU A 163 -19.23 4.99 -12.96
N LEU A 164 -18.29 4.60 -12.10
CA LEU A 164 -17.59 3.33 -12.24
C LEU A 164 -18.48 2.17 -11.74
N LEU A 165 -18.93 2.26 -10.49
CA LEU A 165 -19.83 1.33 -9.84
C LEU A 165 -20.60 2.06 -8.73
N ASP A 166 -21.86 1.71 -8.52
CA ASP A 166 -22.63 2.23 -7.39
C ASP A 166 -22.00 1.80 -6.07
N PHE A 167 -21.80 2.75 -5.14
CA PHE A 167 -21.16 2.48 -3.85
C PHE A 167 -21.93 1.45 -3.01
N GLY A 168 -23.25 1.38 -3.10
CA GLY A 168 -24.07 0.39 -2.41
C GLY A 168 -23.83 -1.02 -2.95
N VAL A 169 -23.74 -1.15 -4.28
CA VAL A 169 -23.39 -2.42 -4.95
C VAL A 169 -21.97 -2.84 -4.59
N ALA A 170 -20.99 -1.94 -4.72
CA ALA A 170 -19.59 -2.19 -4.37
C ALA A 170 -19.47 -2.64 -2.91
N LYS A 171 -20.07 -1.89 -1.98
CA LYS A 171 -20.07 -2.19 -0.55
C LYS A 171 -20.66 -3.57 -0.24
N LYS A 172 -21.77 -3.94 -0.89
CA LYS A 172 -22.38 -5.26 -0.72
C LYS A 172 -21.44 -6.38 -1.16
N LEU A 173 -20.83 -6.26 -2.34
CA LEU A 173 -19.91 -7.27 -2.88
C LEU A 173 -18.66 -7.41 -2.02
N ILE A 174 -18.05 -6.29 -1.63
CA ILE A 174 -16.85 -6.28 -0.78
C ILE A 174 -17.16 -6.93 0.57
N LYS A 175 -18.26 -6.52 1.23
CA LYS A 175 -18.67 -7.07 2.52
C LYS A 175 -18.92 -8.58 2.45
N GLU A 176 -19.57 -9.05 1.40
CA GLU A 176 -19.82 -10.49 1.20
C GLU A 176 -18.52 -11.29 1.13
N VAL A 177 -17.50 -10.76 0.44
CA VAL A 177 -16.18 -11.40 0.36
C VAL A 177 -15.44 -11.34 1.69
N VAL A 178 -15.38 -10.17 2.34
CA VAL A 178 -14.68 -10.01 3.62
C VAL A 178 -15.27 -10.92 4.70
N ASN A 179 -16.59 -11.10 4.74
CA ASN A 179 -17.27 -11.99 5.68
C ASN A 179 -16.86 -13.48 5.56
N VAL A 180 -16.28 -13.92 4.43
CA VAL A 180 -15.74 -15.29 4.29
C VAL A 180 -14.54 -15.51 5.23
N PHE A 181 -13.79 -14.44 5.50
CA PHE A 181 -12.57 -14.45 6.30
C PHE A 181 -12.83 -14.23 7.79
N ASP A 182 -14.04 -13.79 8.14
CA ASP A 182 -14.40 -13.49 9.51
C ASP A 182 -14.58 -14.74 10.37
N HIS A 183 -14.08 -14.66 11.61
CA HIS A 183 -14.04 -15.74 12.58
C HIS A 183 -13.37 -17.02 12.03
N LYS A 184 -12.30 -16.88 11.24
CA LYS A 184 -11.52 -18.00 10.70
C LYS A 184 -10.16 -18.17 11.37
N PHE A 185 -9.69 -19.41 11.36
CA PHE A 185 -8.32 -19.78 11.61
C PHE A 185 -7.60 -20.02 10.28
N PHE A 186 -6.63 -19.18 9.95
CA PHE A 186 -5.83 -19.29 8.72
C PHE A 186 -4.56 -20.08 8.96
N ILE A 187 -4.32 -21.06 8.10
CA ILE A 187 -3.10 -21.86 8.12
C ILE A 187 -2.76 -22.36 6.72
N ASN A 188 -1.46 -22.50 6.42
CA ASN A 188 -1.05 -23.06 5.14
C ASN A 188 -1.42 -24.55 5.05
N GLU A 189 -2.03 -24.95 3.93
CA GLU A 189 -2.44 -26.33 3.64
C GLU A 189 -1.30 -27.35 3.70
N LYS A 190 -0.04 -26.91 3.48
CA LYS A 190 1.14 -27.78 3.60
C LYS A 190 1.34 -28.36 5.00
N TYR A 191 0.74 -27.75 6.02
CA TYR A 191 0.80 -28.21 7.41
C TYR A 191 -0.33 -29.19 7.75
N LEU A 192 -1.24 -29.47 6.81
CA LEU A 192 -2.27 -30.49 6.98
C LEU A 192 -1.62 -31.88 7.01
N LYS A 193 -1.76 -32.56 8.14
CA LYS A 193 -1.25 -33.92 8.36
C LYS A 193 -2.29 -34.98 8.01
N SER A 194 -3.54 -34.75 8.41
CA SER A 194 -4.67 -35.63 8.16
C SER A 194 -5.99 -34.89 8.39
N GLU A 195 -7.11 -35.48 8.00
CA GLU A 195 -8.45 -34.95 8.26
C GLU A 195 -9.46 -36.07 8.50
N ASP A 196 -10.53 -35.76 9.23
CA ASP A 196 -11.75 -36.57 9.33
C ASP A 196 -12.94 -35.79 8.77
N ASP A 197 -14.18 -36.26 8.96
CA ASP A 197 -15.38 -35.61 8.42
C ASP A 197 -15.61 -34.18 8.95
N SER A 198 -15.03 -33.83 10.10
CA SER A 198 -15.33 -32.62 10.87
C SER A 198 -14.11 -31.78 11.23
N HIS A 199 -12.91 -32.36 11.29
CA HIS A 199 -11.68 -31.71 11.74
C HIS A 199 -10.50 -31.91 10.78
N TYR A 200 -9.62 -30.92 10.78
CA TYR A 200 -8.26 -31.02 10.27
C TYR A 200 -7.29 -31.29 11.42
N VAL A 201 -6.25 -32.06 11.13
CA VAL A 201 -5.07 -32.20 12.00
C VAL A 201 -3.92 -31.44 11.34
N ILE A 202 -3.46 -30.38 12.00
CA ILE A 202 -2.36 -29.53 11.57
C ILE A 202 -1.10 -29.90 12.36
N SER A 203 0.05 -30.07 11.69
CA SER A 203 1.33 -30.30 12.37
C SER A 203 2.50 -29.64 11.65
N PHE A 204 3.38 -29.00 12.43
CA PHE A 204 4.59 -28.34 11.94
C PHE A 204 5.65 -28.21 13.03
N GLU A 205 6.90 -28.01 12.62
CA GLU A 205 8.01 -27.64 13.49
C GLU A 205 8.14 -26.12 13.52
N GLY A 206 8.18 -25.53 14.72
CA GLY A 206 8.39 -24.10 14.92
C GLY A 206 9.58 -23.81 15.84
N PRO A 207 9.96 -22.53 16.02
CA PRO A 207 11.03 -22.09 16.92
C PRO A 207 10.86 -22.53 18.38
N LYS A 208 9.63 -22.87 18.79
CA LYS A 208 9.29 -23.35 20.14
C LYS A 208 9.07 -24.86 20.22
N GLY A 209 9.45 -25.60 19.17
CA GLY A 209 9.29 -27.04 19.06
C GLY A 209 8.13 -27.43 18.14
N LYS A 210 7.75 -28.71 18.23
CA LYS A 210 6.68 -29.28 17.41
C LYS A 210 5.30 -28.85 17.91
N PHE A 211 4.46 -28.40 16.97
CA PHE A 211 3.06 -28.14 17.20
C PHE A 211 2.19 -29.19 16.51
N GLU A 212 1.12 -29.60 17.18
CA GLU A 212 0.07 -30.44 16.62
C GLU A 212 -1.28 -29.95 17.17
N LEU A 213 -2.22 -29.66 16.27
CA LEU A 213 -3.51 -29.05 16.57
C LEU A 213 -4.60 -29.82 15.82
N GLN A 214 -5.72 -30.11 16.49
CA GLN A 214 -6.94 -30.56 15.83
C GLN A 214 -7.92 -29.38 15.80
N VAL A 215 -8.34 -28.98 14.60
CA VAL A 215 -9.14 -27.76 14.38
C VAL A 215 -10.39 -28.06 13.54
N PRO A 216 -11.56 -27.45 13.84
CA PRO A 216 -12.78 -27.71 13.09
C PRO A 216 -12.70 -27.21 11.64
N LYS A 217 -13.28 -27.96 10.70
CA LYS A 217 -13.28 -27.60 9.26
C LYS A 217 -14.07 -26.34 8.94
N ASP A 218 -15.14 -26.07 9.68
CA ASP A 218 -16.06 -24.94 9.45
C ASP A 218 -15.44 -23.56 9.79
N THR A 219 -14.46 -23.55 10.68
CA THR A 219 -13.75 -22.37 11.15
C THR A 219 -12.29 -22.33 10.69
N THR A 220 -11.77 -23.37 10.03
CA THR A 220 -10.42 -23.39 9.48
C THR A 220 -10.41 -23.09 7.99
N TYR A 221 -9.59 -22.13 7.58
CA TYR A 221 -9.36 -21.79 6.18
C TYR A 221 -7.93 -22.17 5.78
N LEU A 222 -7.81 -23.18 4.91
CA LEU A 222 -6.53 -23.65 4.40
C LEU A 222 -6.06 -22.76 3.24
N LEU A 223 -4.90 -22.13 3.41
CA LEU A 223 -4.26 -21.24 2.44
C LEU A 223 -3.20 -22.00 1.62
N LYS A 224 -3.03 -21.63 0.35
CA LYS A 224 -1.87 -22.12 -0.44
C LYS A 224 -0.54 -21.53 0.04
N GLY A 225 -0.59 -20.30 0.57
CA GLY A 225 0.54 -19.56 1.10
C GLY A 225 0.53 -19.52 2.64
N GLU A 226 1.59 -18.96 3.23
CA GLU A 226 1.59 -18.61 4.66
C GLU A 226 0.49 -17.58 4.95
N ALA A 227 -0.04 -17.57 6.18
CA ALA A 227 -1.14 -16.69 6.59
C ALA A 227 -0.70 -15.23 6.84
N THR A 228 0.02 -14.63 5.91
CA THR A 228 0.45 -13.24 5.97
C THR A 228 -0.58 -12.31 5.34
N VAL A 229 -0.56 -11.02 5.69
CA VAL A 229 -1.46 -10.01 5.10
C VAL A 229 -1.35 -9.89 3.58
N GLU A 230 -0.17 -10.10 2.99
CA GLU A 230 0.03 -10.13 1.53
C GLU A 230 -0.80 -11.26 0.90
N ASN A 231 -0.73 -12.47 1.46
CA ASN A 231 -1.46 -13.62 0.95
C ASN A 231 -2.96 -13.49 1.20
N LEU A 232 -3.38 -12.96 2.35
CA LEU A 232 -4.79 -12.66 2.61
C LEU A 232 -5.34 -11.62 1.62
N SER A 233 -4.57 -10.58 1.28
CA SER A 233 -4.95 -9.61 0.25
C SER A 233 -5.16 -10.28 -1.10
N SER A 234 -4.28 -11.22 -1.47
CA SER A 234 -4.41 -12.01 -2.69
C SER A 234 -5.65 -12.90 -2.69
N GLU A 235 -6.00 -13.54 -1.56
CA GLU A 235 -7.21 -14.36 -1.45
C GLU A 235 -8.49 -13.53 -1.58
N ILE A 236 -8.55 -12.34 -0.96
CA ILE A 236 -9.68 -11.42 -1.14
C ILE A 236 -9.83 -11.05 -2.61
N ILE A 237 -8.73 -10.68 -3.30
CA ILE A 237 -8.76 -10.34 -4.74
C ILE A 237 -9.31 -11.52 -5.56
N LYS A 238 -8.85 -12.75 -5.30
CA LYS A 238 -9.29 -13.95 -6.04
C LYS A 238 -10.81 -14.18 -5.95
N ILE A 239 -11.41 -13.89 -4.79
CA ILE A 239 -12.86 -14.07 -4.58
C ILE A 239 -13.64 -12.84 -5.08
N LEU A 240 -13.06 -11.64 -4.98
CA LEU A 240 -13.72 -10.38 -5.33
C LEU A 240 -13.76 -10.13 -6.84
N VAL A 241 -12.67 -10.37 -7.56
CA VAL A 241 -12.55 -10.09 -9.01
C VAL A 241 -13.65 -10.77 -9.85
N PRO A 242 -13.98 -12.06 -9.65
CA PRO A 242 -15.06 -12.71 -10.40
C PRO A 242 -16.44 -12.10 -10.18
N LYS A 243 -16.65 -11.42 -9.06
CA LYS A 243 -17.91 -10.73 -8.72
C LYS A 243 -17.97 -9.31 -9.31
N MET A 244 -16.85 -8.78 -9.83
CA MET A 244 -16.80 -7.42 -10.36
C MET A 244 -17.39 -7.32 -11.77
N PRO A 245 -18.13 -6.24 -12.08
CA PRO A 245 -18.68 -6.02 -13.42
C PRO A 245 -17.56 -5.84 -14.45
N SER A 246 -17.87 -6.04 -15.74
CA SER A 246 -16.88 -6.07 -16.83
C SER A 246 -16.16 -4.75 -17.08
N ASN A 247 -16.70 -3.63 -16.60
CA ASN A 247 -16.08 -2.32 -16.72
C ASN A 247 -15.04 -2.04 -15.62
N VAL A 248 -14.90 -2.92 -14.61
CA VAL A 248 -13.81 -2.86 -13.63
C VAL A 248 -12.63 -3.66 -14.18
N GLU A 249 -11.49 -2.99 -14.32
CA GLU A 249 -10.27 -3.45 -14.98
C GLU A 249 -9.15 -3.75 -13.98
N ALA A 250 -9.18 -3.16 -12.79
CA ALA A 250 -8.25 -3.49 -11.71
C ALA A 250 -8.90 -3.39 -10.33
N VAL A 251 -8.35 -4.16 -9.39
CA VAL A 251 -8.77 -4.19 -7.98
C VAL A 251 -7.53 -4.06 -7.10
N GLY A 252 -7.54 -3.07 -6.22
CA GLY A 252 -6.62 -2.91 -5.10
C GLY A 252 -7.25 -3.40 -3.81
N VAL A 253 -6.54 -4.18 -3.02
CA VAL A 253 -6.94 -4.58 -1.67
C VAL A 253 -5.83 -4.20 -0.71
N TYR A 254 -6.20 -3.51 0.36
CA TYR A 254 -5.34 -3.03 1.43
C TYR A 254 -5.84 -3.69 2.72
N ILE A 255 -4.97 -4.42 3.42
CA ILE A 255 -5.30 -5.05 4.71
C ILE A 255 -4.39 -4.50 5.79
N TYR A 256 -4.96 -4.18 6.95
CA TYR A 256 -4.22 -3.76 8.14
C TYR A 256 -4.37 -4.80 9.26
N GLU A 257 -3.27 -5.23 9.89
CA GLU A 257 -3.20 -6.26 10.97
C GLU A 257 -2.98 -5.59 12.34
N GLY A 258 -3.70 -4.47 12.55
CA GLY A 258 -3.58 -3.57 13.71
C GLY A 258 -3.09 -2.16 13.33
N TYR A 259 -2.83 -1.33 14.35
CA TYR A 259 -2.42 0.06 14.14
C TYR A 259 -1.08 0.15 13.39
N ASN A 260 -1.07 0.86 12.27
CA ASN A 260 0.11 1.21 11.45
C ASN A 260 0.86 0.04 10.75
N LYS A 261 0.28 -1.17 10.69
CA LYS A 261 0.86 -2.31 9.96
C LYS A 261 -0.14 -2.82 8.93
N GLY A 262 0.15 -2.62 7.65
CA GLY A 262 -0.69 -3.11 6.58
C GLY A 262 0.10 -3.46 5.33
N SER A 263 -0.55 -4.20 4.45
CA SER A 263 -0.04 -4.57 3.14
C SER A 263 -1.11 -4.27 2.08
N HIS A 264 -0.67 -4.09 0.85
CA HIS A 264 -1.58 -3.89 -0.26
C HIS A 264 -1.11 -4.61 -1.52
N ILE A 265 -2.09 -5.04 -2.31
CA ILE A 265 -1.87 -5.63 -3.62
C ILE A 265 -2.85 -4.98 -4.59
N ILE A 266 -2.33 -4.59 -5.75
CA ILE A 266 -3.14 -4.12 -6.88
C ILE A 266 -2.99 -5.16 -7.99
N SER A 267 -4.12 -5.62 -8.52
CA SER A 267 -4.17 -6.63 -9.55
C SER A 267 -4.99 -6.13 -10.75
N ASN A 268 -4.38 -6.20 -11.93
CA ASN A 268 -5.12 -6.05 -13.18
C ASN A 268 -5.98 -7.29 -13.42
N ILE A 269 -7.23 -7.07 -13.81
CA ILE A 269 -8.14 -8.13 -14.19
C ILE A 269 -7.89 -8.47 -15.66
N SER A 270 -7.34 -9.65 -15.92
CA SER A 270 -7.34 -10.25 -17.26
C SER A 270 -8.61 -11.09 -17.40
N ARG A 271 -9.46 -10.76 -18.38
CA ARG A 271 -10.65 -11.53 -18.78
C ARG A 271 -10.50 -12.02 -20.20
#